data_AF-W1DLL7-F1
#
_entry.id   AF-W1DLL7-F1
#
_cell.length_a   1.000
_cell.length_b   1.000
_cell.length_c   1.000
_cell.angle_alpha   90.00
_cell.angle_beta   90.00
_cell.angle_gamma   90.00
#
_symmetry.space_group_name_H-M   'P 1'
#
loop_
_entity.id
_entity.type
_entity.pdbx_description
1 polymer ?
#
loop_
_entity_poly.entity_id
_entity_poly.type
_entity_poly.pdbx_seq_one_letter_code
_entity_poly.pdbx_strand_id
1 'polypeptide(L)'
;MLVSGGVEAEKLDKLPRDRWLELGLTDEEKQNQLEQLAEQYDELKHEFEKKLEAKRRKITQGDDLAPGVLKIVKVYLAVKRRIQPGDKMAGRHGNKGVISKINPIEDMPHDANGTPVDIVLNPLGVPSRMNIGQILETHLGMAAKGIGDKINAMLKQQQEVAKLREFIQRAYDLGADVRQKVDLNTFSDEEVLRLAENLRKGMPIATPVFDGAKEAEIKELLQLGDLPTSGQITLFDGRTGEQFERPVTVGYMYMLKLNHLVDDKMHARSTGSYSLVTQQPLGGKAQFGGQRFGEMEVWALEAYGAAYTLQEMLTVKSDDVNGRTKMYKNIVDGNHQMEPGMPESFNVLLKEIRSLGINIELEDE
;
A
#
# COMPACT_ATOMS: atom_id res chain seq x y z
N MET A 1 -42.77 14.27 21.79
CA MET A 1 -43.45 15.57 21.72
C MET A 1 -44.97 15.42 21.60
N LEU A 2 -45.49 14.85 20.52
CA LEU A 2 -46.95 14.67 20.33
C LEU A 2 -47.60 13.77 21.40
N VAL A 3 -46.99 12.61 21.70
CA VAL A 3 -47.48 11.69 22.76
C VAL A 3 -47.35 12.28 24.16
N SER A 4 -46.29 13.06 24.41
CA SER A 4 -46.04 13.77 25.67
C SER A 4 -46.86 15.05 25.86
N GLY A 5 -47.65 15.44 24.85
CA GLY A 5 -48.51 16.63 24.85
C GLY A 5 -50.00 16.30 24.73
N GLY A 6 -50.40 15.05 25.03
CA GLY A 6 -51.80 14.63 25.14
C GLY A 6 -52.36 13.82 23.97
N VAL A 7 -51.57 13.50 22.94
CA VAL A 7 -52.03 12.66 21.82
C VAL A 7 -51.79 11.17 22.11
N GLU A 8 -52.81 10.33 21.99
CA GLU A 8 -52.68 8.88 22.19
C GLU A 8 -51.78 8.24 21.11
N ALA A 9 -50.80 7.44 21.53
CA ALA A 9 -49.82 6.79 20.64
C ALA A 9 -50.49 5.91 19.56
N GLU A 10 -51.51 5.12 19.94
CA GLU A 10 -52.24 4.28 18.98
C GLU A 10 -53.03 5.08 17.92
N LYS A 11 -53.46 6.31 18.25
CA LYS A 11 -54.14 7.19 17.31
C LYS A 11 -53.14 7.87 16.37
N LEU A 12 -51.95 8.21 16.88
CA LEU A 12 -50.88 8.82 16.10
C LEU A 12 -50.34 7.86 15.02
N ASP A 13 -50.17 6.58 15.38
CA ASP A 13 -49.69 5.54 14.45
C ASP A 13 -50.72 5.18 13.36
N LYS A 14 -52.02 5.40 13.61
CA LYS A 14 -53.10 5.21 12.62
C LYS A 14 -53.24 6.40 11.67
N LEU A 15 -52.74 7.58 12.06
CA LEU A 15 -52.75 8.78 11.22
C LEU A 15 -51.56 8.78 10.25
N PRO A 16 -51.76 9.26 9.01
CA PRO A 16 -50.65 9.38 8.08
C PRO A 16 -49.68 10.46 8.57
N ARG A 17 -48.37 10.20 8.39
CA ARG A 17 -47.29 10.98 9.02
C ARG A 17 -47.15 12.41 8.50
N ASP A 18 -47.67 12.68 7.31
CA ASP A 18 -47.77 14.01 6.71
C ASP A 18 -48.68 14.95 7.53
N ARG A 19 -49.70 14.39 8.20
CA ARG A 19 -50.63 15.15 9.05
C ARG A 19 -50.18 15.32 10.49
N TRP A 20 -49.01 14.80 10.86
CA TRP A 20 -48.51 14.92 12.24
C TRP A 20 -48.09 16.35 12.59
N LEU A 21 -47.69 17.14 11.58
CA LEU A 21 -47.34 18.56 11.73
C LEU A 21 -48.58 19.46 11.88
N GLU A 22 -49.76 18.95 11.51
CA GLU A 22 -51.05 19.66 11.63
C GLU A 22 -51.69 19.50 13.02
N LEU A 23 -51.13 18.62 13.87
CA LEU A 23 -51.66 18.35 15.21
C LEU A 23 -51.21 19.42 16.20
N GLY A 24 -52.17 20.11 16.83
CA GLY A 24 -51.89 21.05 17.91
C GLY A 24 -51.59 20.36 19.24
N LEU A 25 -50.61 20.90 19.97
CA LEU A 25 -50.28 20.52 21.34
C LEU A 25 -50.79 21.58 22.31
N THR A 26 -51.22 21.14 23.50
CA THR A 26 -51.73 22.04 24.55
C THR A 26 -50.63 22.81 25.30
N ASP A 27 -49.38 22.38 25.15
CA ASP A 27 -48.20 22.92 25.82
C ASP A 27 -47.47 23.89 24.89
N GLU A 28 -47.42 25.17 25.25
CA GLU A 28 -46.91 26.27 24.42
C GLU A 28 -45.45 26.05 23.98
N GLU A 29 -44.58 25.54 24.86
CA GLU A 29 -43.17 25.29 24.51
C GLU A 29 -43.02 24.16 23.47
N LYS A 30 -43.79 23.09 23.63
CA LYS A 30 -43.77 21.95 22.70
C LYS A 30 -44.47 22.28 21.38
N GLN A 31 -45.47 23.15 21.41
CA GLN A 31 -46.12 23.67 20.21
C GLN A 31 -45.15 24.51 19.38
N ASN A 32 -44.38 25.40 20.02
CA ASN A 32 -43.33 26.17 19.34
C ASN A 32 -42.25 25.25 18.73
N GLN A 33 -41.87 24.17 19.42
CA GLN A 33 -40.94 23.18 18.86
C GLN A 33 -41.52 22.41 17.66
N LEU A 34 -42.82 22.08 17.69
CA LEU A 34 -43.49 21.43 16.57
C LEU A 34 -43.57 22.35 15.35
N GLU A 35 -43.82 23.65 15.57
CA GLU A 35 -43.82 24.67 14.53
C GLU A 35 -42.43 24.86 13.91
N GLN A 36 -41.38 24.92 14.72
CA GLN A 36 -39.98 24.93 14.23
C GLN A 36 -39.65 23.68 13.41
N LEU A 37 -40.12 22.49 13.83
CA LEU A 37 -39.92 21.26 13.06
C LEU A 37 -40.71 21.26 11.75
N ALA A 38 -41.90 21.87 11.72
CA ALA A 38 -42.68 22.03 10.51
C ALA A 38 -41.98 22.97 9.52
N GLU A 39 -41.48 24.12 10.00
CA GLU A 39 -40.68 25.05 9.19
C GLU A 39 -39.41 24.40 8.65
N GLN A 40 -38.67 23.64 9.48
CA GLN A 40 -37.49 22.89 9.03
C GLN A 40 -37.84 21.82 8.01
N TYR A 41 -38.97 21.13 8.16
CA TYR A 41 -39.43 20.13 7.21
C TYR A 41 -39.76 20.75 5.85
N ASP A 42 -40.46 21.90 5.84
CA ASP A 42 -40.77 22.64 4.62
C ASP A 42 -39.51 23.22 3.96
N GLU A 43 -38.57 23.74 4.76
CA GLU A 43 -37.26 24.19 4.25
C GLU A 43 -36.49 23.04 3.61
N LEU A 44 -36.41 21.87 4.26
CA LEU A 44 -35.76 20.67 3.72
C LEU A 44 -36.42 20.19 2.42
N LYS A 45 -37.76 20.26 2.35
CA LYS A 45 -38.51 19.92 1.14
C LYS A 45 -38.16 20.86 -0.01
N HIS A 46 -38.16 22.16 0.24
CA HIS A 46 -37.80 23.15 -0.77
C HIS A 46 -36.32 23.05 -1.19
N GLU A 47 -35.42 22.84 -0.23
CA GLU A 47 -33.99 22.65 -0.50
C GLU A 47 -33.75 21.37 -1.32
N PHE A 48 -34.49 20.29 -1.03
CA PHE A 48 -34.45 19.05 -1.79
C PHE A 48 -34.88 19.26 -3.25
N GLU A 49 -35.99 19.95 -3.50
CA GLU A 49 -36.45 20.26 -4.85
C GLU A 49 -35.42 21.08 -5.63
N LYS A 50 -34.83 22.10 -4.99
CA LYS A 50 -33.76 22.92 -5.59
C LYS A 50 -32.52 22.10 -5.91
N LYS A 51 -32.10 21.20 -5.01
CA LYS A 51 -30.97 20.28 -5.23
C LYS A 51 -31.25 19.30 -6.36
N LEU A 52 -32.47 18.80 -6.44
CA LEU A 52 -32.92 17.88 -7.49
C LEU A 52 -32.88 18.55 -8.85
N GLU A 53 -33.43 19.75 -8.98
CA GLU A 53 -33.45 20.50 -10.24
C GLU A 53 -32.03 20.90 -10.66
N ALA A 54 -31.19 21.33 -9.71
CA ALA A 54 -29.78 21.62 -9.98
C ALA A 54 -29.01 20.39 -10.47
N LYS A 55 -29.23 19.20 -9.89
CA LYS A 55 -28.62 17.94 -10.36
C LYS A 55 -29.13 17.56 -11.74
N ARG A 56 -30.43 17.64 -11.98
CA ARG A 56 -31.04 17.36 -13.28
C ARG A 56 -30.45 18.25 -14.37
N ARG A 57 -30.32 19.55 -14.11
CA ARG A 57 -29.69 20.50 -15.03
C ARG A 57 -28.25 20.11 -15.35
N LYS A 58 -27.45 19.75 -14.34
CA LYS A 58 -26.05 19.32 -14.53
C LYS A 58 -25.90 18.03 -15.35
N ILE A 59 -26.86 17.11 -15.28
CA ILE A 59 -26.83 15.85 -16.04
C ILE A 59 -27.25 16.07 -17.50
N THR A 60 -28.25 16.91 -17.73
CA THR A 60 -28.78 17.19 -19.08
C THR A 60 -27.89 18.17 -19.85
N GLN A 61 -27.22 19.07 -19.15
CA GLN A 61 -26.29 20.01 -19.75
C GLN A 61 -25.14 19.23 -20.42
N GLY A 62 -24.89 19.52 -21.69
CA GLY A 62 -23.73 18.96 -22.40
C GLY A 62 -22.43 19.46 -21.78
N ASP A 63 -21.44 18.57 -21.69
CA ASP A 63 -20.10 18.93 -21.25
C ASP A 63 -19.40 19.80 -22.31
N ASP A 64 -18.66 20.81 -21.85
CA ASP A 64 -17.81 21.62 -22.71
C ASP A 64 -16.55 20.84 -23.07
N LEU A 65 -16.43 20.45 -24.34
CA LEU A 65 -15.34 19.61 -24.85
C LEU A 65 -14.32 20.45 -25.60
N ALA A 66 -13.06 20.00 -25.60
CA ALA A 66 -12.00 20.62 -26.37
C ALA A 66 -12.35 20.66 -27.88
N PRO A 67 -11.92 21.71 -28.61
CA PRO A 67 -12.25 21.86 -30.03
C PRO A 67 -11.79 20.63 -30.83
N GLY A 68 -12.70 20.09 -31.65
CA GLY A 68 -12.47 18.87 -32.43
C GLY A 68 -12.85 17.57 -31.74
N VAL A 69 -13.21 17.57 -30.44
CA VAL A 69 -13.67 16.38 -29.71
C VAL A 69 -15.19 16.32 -29.70
N LEU A 70 -15.77 15.29 -30.34
CA LEU A 70 -17.22 15.13 -30.39
C LEU A 70 -17.80 14.55 -29.09
N LYS A 71 -17.15 13.51 -28.52
CA LYS A 71 -17.57 12.82 -27.29
C LYS A 71 -16.34 12.20 -26.61
N ILE A 72 -16.41 12.05 -25.28
CA ILE A 72 -15.39 11.35 -24.49
C ILE A 72 -16.05 10.22 -23.71
N VAL A 73 -15.46 9.02 -23.77
CA VAL A 73 -15.86 7.88 -22.94
C VAL A 73 -14.74 7.60 -21.93
N LYS A 74 -15.05 7.71 -20.63
CA LYS A 74 -14.11 7.39 -19.54
C LYS A 74 -14.45 6.01 -18.99
N VAL A 75 -13.50 5.08 -19.08
CA VAL A 75 -13.63 3.71 -18.56
C VAL A 75 -12.75 3.56 -17.32
N TYR A 76 -13.34 3.13 -16.20
CA TYR A 76 -12.63 2.86 -14.96
C TYR A 76 -12.43 1.36 -14.82
N LEU A 77 -11.17 0.92 -14.76
CA LEU A 77 -10.81 -0.48 -14.54
C LEU A 77 -10.31 -0.68 -13.11
N ALA A 78 -11.00 -1.53 -12.35
CA ALA A 78 -10.56 -1.95 -11.03
C ALA A 78 -9.74 -3.23 -11.16
N VAL A 79 -8.47 -3.20 -10.74
CA VAL A 79 -7.55 -4.34 -10.82
C VAL A 79 -7.13 -4.76 -9.42
N LYS A 80 -7.38 -6.02 -9.06
CA LYS A 80 -6.89 -6.61 -7.81
C LYS A 80 -5.53 -7.26 -8.03
N ARG A 81 -4.46 -6.58 -7.62
CA ARG A 81 -3.09 -7.10 -7.72
C ARG A 81 -2.66 -7.80 -6.43
N ARG A 82 -2.12 -9.00 -6.54
CA ARG A 82 -1.57 -9.78 -5.42
C ARG A 82 -0.13 -9.37 -5.13
N ILE A 83 0.40 -9.83 -4.00
CA ILE A 83 1.81 -9.71 -3.66
C ILE A 83 2.62 -10.75 -4.43
N GLN A 84 3.78 -10.37 -4.96
CA GLN A 84 4.62 -11.27 -5.74
C GLN A 84 6.10 -10.90 -5.63
N PRO A 85 7.03 -11.80 -6.00
CA PRO A 85 8.45 -11.47 -6.09
C PRO A 85 8.70 -10.24 -6.97
N GLY A 86 9.57 -9.34 -6.52
CA GLY A 86 9.83 -8.05 -7.16
C GLY A 86 9.02 -6.87 -6.59
N ASP A 87 7.92 -7.13 -5.88
CA ASP A 87 7.20 -6.06 -5.17
C ASP A 87 8.04 -5.50 -4.01
N LYS A 88 7.91 -4.19 -3.79
CA LYS A 88 8.66 -3.48 -2.73
C LYS A 88 7.83 -3.38 -1.45
N MET A 89 8.42 -3.87 -0.36
CA MET A 89 7.88 -3.81 1.00
C MET A 89 8.76 -2.91 1.86
N ALA A 90 8.17 -2.32 2.90
CA ALA A 90 8.93 -1.50 3.85
C ALA A 90 8.32 -1.54 5.25
N GLY A 91 9.17 -1.50 6.28
CA GLY A 91 8.75 -1.15 7.62
C GLY A 91 8.73 0.36 7.82
N ARG A 92 8.26 0.80 8.99
CA ARG A 92 8.16 2.23 9.36
C ARG A 92 9.52 2.87 9.67
N HIS A 93 10.54 2.04 9.91
CA HIS A 93 11.90 2.46 10.31
C HIS A 93 12.87 2.59 9.13
N GLY A 94 12.35 2.79 7.92
CA GLY A 94 13.17 2.96 6.71
C GLY A 94 13.80 1.67 6.17
N ASN A 95 13.55 0.52 6.81
CA ASN A 95 13.91 -0.80 6.32
C ASN A 95 13.06 -1.13 5.08
N LYS A 96 13.66 -1.03 3.90
CA LYS A 96 13.04 -1.37 2.62
C LYS A 96 13.62 -2.69 2.09
N GLY A 97 12.76 -3.52 1.52
CA GLY A 97 13.13 -4.78 0.90
C GLY A 97 12.32 -5.03 -0.37
N VAL A 98 12.85 -5.88 -1.23
CA VAL A 98 12.14 -6.44 -2.37
C VAL A 98 11.89 -7.90 -2.06
N ILE A 99 10.68 -8.38 -2.32
CA ILE A 99 10.34 -9.79 -2.10
C ILE A 99 11.13 -10.62 -3.10
N SER A 100 11.99 -11.52 -2.60
CA SER A 100 12.80 -12.39 -3.44
C SER A 100 12.07 -13.69 -3.79
N LYS A 101 11.40 -14.29 -2.81
CA LYS A 101 10.69 -15.57 -2.94
C LYS A 101 9.50 -15.63 -2.00
N ILE A 102 8.46 -16.33 -2.41
CA ILE A 102 7.34 -16.74 -1.55
C ILE A 102 7.55 -18.23 -1.27
N ASN A 103 7.85 -18.56 -0.02
CA ASN A 103 8.06 -19.95 0.38
C ASN A 103 6.72 -20.60 0.79
N PRO A 104 6.58 -21.93 0.59
CA PRO A 104 5.55 -22.72 1.23
C PRO A 104 5.65 -22.64 2.76
N ILE A 105 4.54 -22.91 3.46
CA ILE A 105 4.46 -22.76 4.92
C ILE A 105 5.35 -23.81 5.61
N GLU A 106 5.42 -25.01 5.05
CA GLU A 106 6.24 -26.13 5.52
C GLU A 106 7.74 -25.84 5.48
N ASP A 107 8.20 -24.94 4.60
CA ASP A 107 9.61 -24.57 4.49
C ASP A 107 9.99 -23.44 5.48
N MET A 108 9.01 -22.81 6.13
CA MET A 108 9.25 -21.67 7.00
C MET A 108 9.79 -22.12 8.37
N PRO A 109 10.71 -21.35 8.97
CA PRO A 109 11.08 -21.54 10.37
C PRO A 109 9.85 -21.50 11.27
N HIS A 110 9.77 -22.40 12.24
CA HIS A 110 8.67 -22.46 13.20
C HIS A 110 9.18 -22.53 14.64
N ASP A 111 8.32 -22.11 15.57
CA ASP A 111 8.59 -22.18 17.00
C ASP A 111 8.33 -23.59 17.58
N ALA A 112 8.60 -23.78 18.86
CA ALA A 112 8.34 -25.05 19.54
C ALA A 112 6.85 -25.45 19.58
N ASN A 113 5.93 -24.51 19.32
CA ASN A 113 4.49 -24.76 19.23
C ASN A 113 4.04 -25.12 17.80
N GLY A 114 4.97 -25.18 16.84
CA GLY A 114 4.69 -25.45 15.43
C GLY A 114 4.12 -24.25 14.66
N THR A 115 4.18 -23.04 15.23
CA THR A 115 3.72 -21.81 14.57
C THR A 115 4.82 -21.31 13.62
N PRO A 116 4.57 -21.28 12.30
CA PRO A 116 5.54 -20.78 11.33
C PRO A 116 5.65 -19.26 11.37
N VAL A 117 6.82 -18.73 11.03
CA VAL A 117 7.02 -17.29 10.83
C VAL A 117 6.52 -16.85 9.45
N ASP A 118 5.96 -15.64 9.35
CA ASP A 118 5.42 -15.14 8.07
C ASP A 118 6.49 -14.50 7.16
N ILE A 119 7.47 -13.79 7.75
CA ILE A 119 8.49 -13.02 7.02
C ILE A 119 9.84 -13.21 7.70
N VAL A 120 10.87 -13.54 6.90
CA VAL A 120 12.27 -13.59 7.36
C VAL A 120 13.01 -12.34 6.87
N LEU A 121 13.58 -11.59 7.80
CA LEU A 121 14.39 -10.39 7.52
C LEU A 121 15.86 -10.64 7.82
N ASN A 122 16.74 -10.00 7.03
CA ASN A 122 18.19 -10.12 7.24
C ASN A 122 18.65 -9.23 8.42
N PRO A 123 19.24 -9.80 9.49
CA PRO A 123 19.70 -9.04 10.65
C PRO A 123 20.85 -8.07 10.31
N LEU A 124 21.65 -8.34 9.28
CA LEU A 124 22.78 -7.49 8.88
C LEU A 124 22.35 -6.08 8.43
N GLY A 125 21.08 -5.91 8.04
CA GLY A 125 20.54 -4.62 7.62
C GLY A 125 20.29 -3.63 8.77
N VAL A 126 20.32 -4.08 10.03
CA VAL A 126 20.05 -3.22 11.19
C VAL A 126 21.29 -2.47 11.68
N PRO A 127 22.45 -3.12 11.93
CA PRO A 127 23.62 -2.44 12.46
C PRO A 127 24.13 -1.33 11.54
N SER A 128 24.18 -1.58 10.22
CA SER A 128 24.71 -0.62 9.26
C SER A 128 23.82 0.60 9.05
N ARG A 129 22.52 0.50 9.34
CA ARG A 129 21.54 1.58 9.16
C ARG A 129 21.16 2.28 10.47
N MET A 130 21.62 1.76 11.60
CA MET A 130 21.37 2.31 12.95
C MET A 130 19.88 2.51 13.29
N ASN A 131 18.98 1.73 12.68
CA ASN A 131 17.54 1.83 12.89
C ASN A 131 17.05 0.76 13.89
N ILE A 132 17.54 0.86 15.12
CA ILE A 132 17.27 -0.06 16.24
C ILE A 132 15.79 -0.08 16.63
N GLY A 133 15.04 1.00 16.35
CA GLY A 133 13.61 1.09 16.62
C GLY A 133 12.79 -0.06 16.03
N GLN A 134 13.20 -0.66 14.91
CA GLN A 134 12.51 -1.81 14.34
C GLN A 134 12.63 -3.07 15.22
N ILE A 135 13.73 -3.22 15.98
CA ILE A 135 13.92 -4.32 16.93
C ILE A 135 13.03 -4.09 18.15
N LEU A 136 12.99 -2.84 18.66
CA LEU A 136 12.11 -2.48 19.77
C LEU A 136 10.63 -2.68 19.39
N GLU A 137 10.24 -2.30 18.17
CA GLU A 137 8.91 -2.58 17.61
C GLU A 137 8.64 -4.09 17.57
N THR A 138 9.61 -4.88 17.13
CA THR A 138 9.47 -6.35 17.04
C THR A 138 9.23 -6.97 18.42
N HIS A 139 10.01 -6.58 19.44
CA HIS A 139 9.85 -7.07 20.81
C HIS A 139 8.52 -6.61 21.43
N LEU A 140 8.17 -5.33 21.28
CA LEU A 140 6.91 -4.81 21.78
C LEU A 140 5.70 -5.44 21.07
N GLY A 141 5.78 -5.64 19.76
CA GLY A 141 4.75 -6.34 18.99
C GLY A 141 4.61 -7.81 19.39
N MET A 142 5.72 -8.48 19.72
CA MET A 142 5.69 -9.84 20.30
C MET A 142 4.96 -9.84 21.64
N ALA A 143 5.30 -8.92 22.54
CA ALA A 143 4.64 -8.76 23.84
C ALA A 143 3.14 -8.48 23.69
N ALA A 144 2.79 -7.54 22.82
CA ALA A 144 1.42 -7.15 22.52
C ALA A 144 0.57 -8.33 22.02
N LYS A 145 1.16 -9.16 21.15
CA LYS A 145 0.52 -10.38 20.67
C LYS A 145 0.38 -11.42 21.77
N GLY A 146 1.41 -11.63 22.60
CA GLY A 146 1.37 -12.54 23.74
C GLY A 146 0.23 -12.23 24.72
N ILE A 147 0.00 -10.95 25.03
CA ILE A 147 -1.16 -10.52 25.83
C ILE A 147 -2.48 -10.87 25.13
N GLY A 148 -2.58 -10.59 23.83
CA GLY A 148 -3.76 -10.95 23.04
C GLY A 148 -4.03 -12.46 23.00
N ASP A 149 -2.97 -13.27 22.92
CA ASP A 149 -3.07 -14.73 22.90
C ASP A 149 -3.48 -15.29 24.26
N LYS A 150 -3.04 -14.69 25.38
CA LYS A 150 -3.56 -14.97 26.72
C LYS A 150 -5.05 -14.66 26.83
N ILE A 151 -5.47 -13.47 26.38
CA ILE A 151 -6.90 -13.09 26.36
C ILE A 151 -7.69 -14.07 25.50
N ASN A 152 -7.17 -14.43 24.32
CA ASN A 152 -7.81 -15.40 23.41
C ASN A 152 -7.94 -16.79 24.05
N ALA A 153 -6.93 -17.25 24.80
CA ALA A 153 -6.99 -18.50 25.55
C ALA A 153 -8.05 -18.44 26.66
N MET A 154 -8.11 -17.36 27.43
CA MET A 154 -9.11 -17.15 28.49
C MET A 154 -10.54 -17.11 27.92
N LEU A 155 -10.74 -16.43 26.78
CA LEU A 155 -12.03 -16.40 26.08
C LEU A 155 -12.45 -17.78 25.56
N LYS A 156 -11.52 -18.55 24.97
CA LYS A 156 -11.79 -19.92 24.49
C LYS A 156 -12.15 -20.87 25.64
N GLN A 157 -11.52 -20.69 26.80
CA GLN A 157 -11.81 -21.45 28.01
C GLN A 157 -13.08 -20.99 28.74
N GLN A 158 -13.76 -19.94 28.24
CA GLN A 158 -14.93 -19.33 28.88
C GLN A 158 -14.69 -19.02 30.36
N GLN A 159 -13.50 -18.47 30.68
CA GLN A 159 -13.19 -18.01 32.03
C GLN A 159 -14.17 -16.91 32.46
N GLU A 160 -14.42 -16.82 33.76
CA GLU A 160 -15.28 -15.79 34.34
C GLU A 160 -14.82 -14.38 33.97
N VAL A 161 -15.78 -13.47 33.76
CA VAL A 161 -15.53 -12.07 33.39
C VAL A 161 -14.63 -11.37 34.41
N ALA A 162 -14.72 -11.75 35.70
CA ALA A 162 -13.87 -11.23 36.75
C ALA A 162 -12.37 -11.45 36.48
N LYS A 163 -11.98 -12.66 36.04
CA LYS A 163 -10.57 -12.97 35.72
C LYS A 163 -10.09 -12.27 34.47
N LEU A 164 -10.94 -12.17 33.45
CA LEU A 164 -10.64 -11.39 32.24
C LEU A 164 -10.42 -9.92 32.59
N ARG A 165 -11.31 -9.35 33.41
CA ARG A 165 -11.22 -7.97 33.89
C ARG A 165 -9.92 -7.73 34.67
N GLU A 166 -9.59 -8.61 35.62
CA GLU A 166 -8.35 -8.53 36.40
C GLU A 166 -7.11 -8.58 35.50
N PHE A 167 -7.05 -9.51 34.56
CA PHE A 167 -5.91 -9.66 33.66
C PHE A 167 -5.74 -8.45 32.73
N ILE A 168 -6.84 -7.98 32.11
CA ILE A 168 -6.80 -6.81 31.22
C ILE A 168 -6.46 -5.54 32.02
N GLN A 169 -6.98 -5.38 33.23
CA GLN A 169 -6.66 -4.25 34.11
C GLN A 169 -5.17 -4.21 34.42
N ARG A 170 -4.61 -5.36 34.84
CA ARG A 170 -3.18 -5.50 35.11
C ARG A 170 -2.31 -5.17 33.90
N ALA A 171 -2.78 -5.49 32.69
CA ALA A 171 -2.06 -5.15 31.45
C ALA A 171 -2.09 -3.64 31.14
N TYR A 172 -3.19 -2.94 31.43
CA TYR A 172 -3.29 -1.48 31.26
C TYR A 172 -2.51 -0.68 32.32
N ASP A 173 -2.40 -1.22 33.54
CA ASP A 173 -1.67 -0.58 34.63
C ASP A 173 -0.15 -0.80 34.57
N LEU A 174 0.34 -1.51 33.56
CA LEU A 174 1.75 -1.85 33.41
C LEU A 174 2.57 -0.60 33.02
N GLY A 175 3.63 -0.33 33.79
CA GLY A 175 4.51 0.83 33.66
C GLY A 175 4.37 1.81 34.82
N ALA A 176 5.50 2.30 35.34
CA ALA A 176 5.55 3.03 36.61
C ALA A 176 4.76 4.36 36.59
N ASP A 177 4.81 5.11 35.48
CA ASP A 177 4.23 6.45 35.37
C ASP A 177 3.43 6.62 34.06
N VAL A 178 2.60 5.63 33.72
CA VAL A 178 1.76 5.72 32.52
C VAL A 178 0.72 6.83 32.66
N ARG A 179 0.65 7.70 31.63
CA ARG A 179 -0.31 8.81 31.54
C ARG A 179 -1.76 8.31 31.47
N GLN A 180 -1.98 7.18 30.80
CA GLN A 180 -3.31 6.60 30.66
C GLN A 180 -3.68 5.87 31.94
N LYS A 181 -4.82 6.26 32.53
CA LYS A 181 -5.44 5.53 33.63
C LYS A 181 -6.78 4.98 33.13
N VAL A 182 -6.92 3.66 33.19
CA VAL A 182 -8.13 2.94 32.80
C VAL A 182 -8.63 2.23 34.05
N ASP A 183 -9.89 2.44 34.43
CA ASP A 183 -10.51 1.65 35.49
C ASP A 183 -11.62 0.81 34.88
N LEU A 184 -11.30 -0.46 34.62
CA LEU A 184 -12.26 -1.40 34.08
C LEU A 184 -13.41 -1.64 35.04
N ASN A 185 -13.34 -1.36 36.35
CA ASN A 185 -14.48 -1.60 37.24
C ASN A 185 -15.71 -0.72 36.90
N THR A 186 -15.50 0.38 36.19
CA THR A 186 -16.58 1.25 35.69
C THR A 186 -17.32 0.66 34.48
N PHE A 187 -16.77 -0.38 33.83
CA PHE A 187 -17.33 -0.97 32.62
C PHE A 187 -18.34 -2.07 32.95
N SER A 188 -19.41 -2.13 32.16
CA SER A 188 -20.35 -3.26 32.20
C SER A 188 -19.70 -4.55 31.70
N ASP A 189 -20.25 -5.70 32.07
CA ASP A 189 -19.72 -7.00 31.64
C ASP A 189 -19.77 -7.19 30.11
N GLU A 190 -20.81 -6.65 29.45
CA GLU A 190 -20.91 -6.68 27.98
C GLU A 190 -19.81 -5.88 27.29
N GLU A 191 -19.44 -4.72 27.84
CA GLU A 191 -18.35 -3.89 27.31
C GLU A 191 -17.00 -4.55 27.50
N VAL A 192 -16.76 -5.21 28.64
CA VAL A 192 -15.52 -5.95 28.89
C VAL A 192 -15.39 -7.14 27.95
N LEU A 193 -16.46 -7.89 27.72
CA LEU A 193 -16.45 -9.00 26.76
C LEU A 193 -16.17 -8.51 25.34
N ARG A 194 -16.83 -7.43 24.91
CA ARG A 194 -16.58 -6.82 23.58
C ARG A 194 -15.16 -6.30 23.45
N LEU A 195 -14.61 -5.71 24.50
CA LEU A 195 -13.21 -5.27 24.54
C LEU A 195 -12.27 -6.48 24.40
N ALA A 196 -12.49 -7.54 25.20
CA ALA A 196 -11.69 -8.76 25.14
C ALA A 196 -11.72 -9.41 23.76
N GLU A 197 -12.89 -9.46 23.10
CA GLU A 197 -13.03 -9.97 21.73
C GLU A 197 -12.20 -9.19 20.72
N ASN A 198 -12.08 -7.87 20.87
CA ASN A 198 -11.22 -7.05 20.03
C ASN A 198 -9.74 -7.26 20.34
N LEU A 199 -9.38 -7.38 21.62
CA LEU A 199 -8.00 -7.56 22.09
C LEU A 199 -7.43 -8.96 21.82
N ARG A 200 -8.28 -9.96 21.53
CA ARG A 200 -7.83 -11.35 21.25
C ARG A 200 -6.83 -11.47 20.09
N LYS A 201 -6.83 -10.50 19.16
CA LYS A 201 -5.90 -10.49 18.02
C LYS A 201 -4.51 -10.01 18.41
N GLY A 202 -4.38 -9.31 19.54
CA GLY A 202 -3.20 -8.60 20.00
C GLY A 202 -3.63 -7.29 20.66
N MET A 203 -3.05 -6.94 21.79
CA MET A 203 -3.36 -5.69 22.48
C MET A 203 -2.76 -4.51 21.69
N PRO A 204 -3.55 -3.53 21.23
CA PRO A 204 -2.99 -2.34 20.58
C PRO A 204 -2.22 -1.50 21.60
N ILE A 205 -0.96 -1.20 21.31
CA ILE A 205 -0.09 -0.40 22.19
C ILE A 205 0.27 0.91 21.49
N ALA A 206 0.22 2.00 22.26
CA ALA A 206 0.67 3.31 21.82
C ALA A 206 2.05 3.60 22.41
N THR A 207 3.00 3.96 21.55
CA THR A 207 4.30 4.52 21.95
C THR A 207 4.44 5.90 21.32
N PRO A 208 4.16 6.99 22.07
CA PRO A 208 4.34 8.35 21.58
C PRO A 208 5.78 8.62 21.13
N VAL A 209 5.93 9.61 20.23
CA VAL A 209 7.26 10.02 19.76
C VAL A 209 7.96 10.75 20.91
N PHE A 210 9.18 10.32 21.24
CA PHE A 210 10.02 10.83 22.35
C PHE A 210 9.49 10.60 23.77
N ASP A 211 8.30 10.06 23.94
CA ASP A 211 7.69 9.68 25.23
C ASP A 211 7.13 8.25 25.13
N GLY A 212 7.98 7.35 24.64
CA GLY A 212 7.63 5.99 24.29
C GLY A 212 7.93 4.96 25.38
N ALA A 213 7.50 3.72 25.14
CA ALA A 213 7.76 2.60 26.03
C ALA A 213 9.27 2.34 26.18
N LYS A 214 9.74 2.26 27.42
CA LYS A 214 11.14 1.96 27.76
C LYS A 214 11.41 0.46 27.70
N GLU A 215 12.67 0.08 27.56
CA GLU A 215 13.08 -1.33 27.50
C GLU A 215 12.61 -2.16 28.71
N ALA A 216 12.65 -1.57 29.90
CA ALA A 216 12.18 -2.24 31.13
C ALA A 216 10.68 -2.58 31.06
N GLU A 217 9.86 -1.65 30.56
CA GLU A 217 8.41 -1.83 30.40
C GLU A 217 8.11 -2.88 29.32
N ILE A 218 8.89 -2.92 28.23
CA ILE A 218 8.77 -3.96 27.20
C ILE A 218 9.07 -5.34 27.80
N LYS A 219 10.13 -5.46 28.63
CA LYS A 219 10.49 -6.72 29.30
C LYS A 219 9.42 -7.17 30.30
N GLU A 220 8.84 -6.23 31.05
CA GLU A 220 7.74 -6.50 31.97
C GLU A 220 6.49 -6.99 31.24
N LEU A 221 6.17 -6.37 30.09
CA LEU A 221 5.06 -6.80 29.25
C LEU A 221 5.29 -8.18 28.62
N LEU A 222 6.53 -8.48 28.19
CA LEU A 222 6.91 -9.82 27.74
C LEU A 222 6.68 -10.87 28.83
N GLN A 223 7.07 -10.57 30.07
CA GLN A 223 6.80 -11.46 31.21
C GLN A 223 5.30 -11.64 31.46
N LEU A 224 4.51 -10.58 31.38
CA LEU A 224 3.06 -10.68 31.53
C LEU A 224 2.42 -11.58 30.46
N GLY A 225 3.02 -11.64 29.27
CA GLY A 225 2.64 -12.54 28.17
C GLY A 225 3.22 -13.96 28.24
N ASP A 226 3.95 -14.34 29.29
CA ASP A 226 4.73 -15.59 29.39
C ASP A 226 5.78 -15.78 28.27
N LEU A 227 6.34 -14.67 27.78
CA LEU A 227 7.36 -14.66 26.73
C LEU A 227 8.75 -14.40 27.33
N PRO A 228 9.83 -14.86 26.67
CA PRO A 228 11.19 -14.63 27.16
C PRO A 228 11.53 -13.13 27.14
N THR A 229 12.15 -12.64 28.21
CA THR A 229 12.57 -11.23 28.35
C THR A 229 13.61 -10.79 27.31
N SER A 230 14.29 -11.74 26.67
CA SER A 230 15.22 -11.48 25.57
C SER A 230 14.50 -11.08 24.27
N GLY A 231 13.21 -11.39 24.14
CA GLY A 231 12.49 -11.29 22.86
C GLY A 231 12.98 -12.30 21.80
N GLN A 232 13.75 -13.31 22.23
CA GLN A 232 14.33 -14.33 21.36
C GLN A 232 13.79 -15.70 21.74
N ILE A 233 13.43 -16.48 20.73
CA ILE A 233 12.94 -17.85 20.88
C ILE A 233 13.80 -18.82 20.10
N THR A 234 13.73 -20.08 20.49
CA THR A 234 14.31 -21.18 19.71
C THR A 234 13.40 -21.46 18.52
N LEU A 235 13.99 -21.54 17.34
CA LEU A 235 13.31 -21.89 16.09
C LEU A 235 13.85 -23.21 15.54
N PHE A 236 13.08 -23.83 14.65
CA PHE A 236 13.42 -25.04 13.92
C PHE A 236 13.34 -24.77 12.40
N ASP A 237 14.25 -25.33 11.60
CA ASP A 237 14.15 -25.26 10.13
C ASP A 237 12.98 -26.12 9.67
N GLY A 238 12.02 -25.55 8.93
CA GLY A 238 10.86 -26.28 8.43
C GLY A 238 11.20 -27.44 7.49
N ARG A 239 12.37 -27.38 6.82
CA ARG A 239 12.79 -28.40 5.84
C ARG A 239 13.44 -29.61 6.49
N THR A 240 14.30 -29.39 7.48
CA THR A 240 15.05 -30.47 8.14
C THR A 240 14.46 -30.88 9.48
N GLY A 241 13.70 -29.98 10.13
CA GLY A 241 13.23 -30.13 11.51
C GLY A 241 14.31 -29.88 12.56
N GLU A 242 15.54 -29.54 12.15
CA GLU A 242 16.64 -29.30 13.07
C GLU A 242 16.50 -27.94 13.76
N GLN A 243 16.89 -27.89 15.04
CA GLN A 243 16.90 -26.68 15.83
C GLN A 243 18.02 -25.74 15.36
N PHE A 244 17.74 -24.45 15.23
CA PHE A 244 18.79 -23.45 15.01
C PHE A 244 19.72 -23.36 16.22
N GLU A 245 21.03 -23.25 15.98
CA GLU A 245 22.07 -23.24 17.01
C GLU A 245 21.92 -22.08 18.02
N ARG A 246 21.36 -20.95 17.58
CA ARG A 246 21.21 -19.74 18.38
C ARG A 246 19.75 -19.29 18.40
N PRO A 247 19.27 -18.74 19.53
CA PRO A 247 17.94 -18.18 19.60
C PRO A 247 17.84 -16.96 18.67
N VAL A 248 16.67 -16.81 18.04
CA VAL A 248 16.42 -15.79 17.03
C VAL A 248 15.34 -14.85 17.55
N THR A 249 15.51 -13.55 17.28
CA THR A 249 14.48 -12.56 17.57
C THR A 249 13.26 -12.80 16.68
N VAL A 250 12.10 -13.03 17.29
CA VAL A 250 10.82 -13.19 16.60
C VAL A 250 9.82 -12.23 17.22
N GLY A 251 8.95 -11.67 16.41
CA GLY A 251 7.92 -10.76 16.88
C GLY A 251 7.14 -10.16 15.73
N TYR A 252 6.32 -9.16 16.05
CA TYR A 252 5.42 -8.54 15.09
C TYR A 252 5.94 -7.15 14.71
N MET A 253 6.39 -7.01 13.48
CA MET A 253 6.77 -5.73 12.88
C MET A 253 5.68 -5.28 11.90
N TYR A 254 5.29 -4.01 11.95
CA TYR A 254 4.28 -3.49 11.05
C TYR A 254 4.87 -3.18 9.66
N MET A 255 4.48 -3.98 8.68
CA MET A 255 4.98 -3.91 7.30
C MET A 255 3.97 -3.26 6.34
N LEU A 256 4.49 -2.49 5.40
CA LEU A 256 3.73 -1.77 4.37
C LEU A 256 4.14 -2.27 2.98
N LYS A 257 3.15 -2.48 2.11
CA LYS A 257 3.36 -2.66 0.67
C LYS A 257 3.46 -1.28 0.01
N LEU A 258 4.59 -0.98 -0.62
CA LEU A 258 4.76 0.28 -1.35
C LEU A 258 4.10 0.20 -2.73
N ASN A 259 3.72 1.36 -3.28
CA ASN A 259 3.17 1.46 -4.63
C ASN A 259 4.23 1.23 -5.75
N HIS A 260 5.37 0.65 -5.40
CA HIS A 260 6.41 0.26 -6.35
C HIS A 260 6.22 -1.21 -6.71
N LEU A 261 5.22 -1.46 -7.55
CA LEU A 261 4.84 -2.81 -7.99
C LEU A 261 5.72 -3.27 -9.15
N VAL A 262 6.07 -4.55 -9.17
CA VAL A 262 6.92 -5.09 -10.24
C VAL A 262 6.23 -5.04 -11.60
N ASP A 263 4.91 -5.28 -11.66
CA ASP A 263 4.13 -5.25 -12.92
C ASP A 263 4.19 -3.89 -13.61
N ASP A 264 4.25 -2.81 -12.81
CA ASP A 264 4.34 -1.45 -13.35
C ASP A 264 5.75 -1.15 -13.87
N LYS A 265 6.77 -1.83 -13.33
CA LYS A 265 8.19 -1.64 -13.68
C LYS A 265 8.68 -2.57 -14.78
N MET A 266 8.09 -3.75 -14.93
CA MET A 266 8.48 -4.68 -15.99
C MET A 266 8.21 -4.05 -17.34
N HIS A 267 9.24 -3.95 -18.17
CA HIS A 267 9.17 -3.40 -19.51
C HIS A 267 10.21 -4.08 -20.40
N ALA A 268 9.76 -4.61 -21.53
CA ALA A 268 10.60 -5.26 -22.51
C ALA A 268 10.16 -4.82 -23.89
N ARG A 269 11.12 -4.66 -24.80
CA ARG A 269 10.90 -4.26 -26.19
C ARG A 269 11.81 -5.07 -27.09
N SER A 270 11.25 -5.62 -28.16
CA SER A 270 12.01 -6.13 -29.31
C SER A 270 12.10 -5.04 -30.39
N THR A 271 11.02 -4.85 -31.13
CA THR A 271 10.82 -3.78 -32.12
C THR A 271 9.57 -2.96 -31.74
N GLY A 272 9.46 -1.74 -32.24
CA GLY A 272 8.31 -0.88 -31.94
C GLY A 272 8.36 0.43 -32.70
N SER A 273 7.63 1.43 -32.21
CA SER A 273 7.59 2.76 -32.81
C SER A 273 8.92 3.51 -32.67
N TYR A 274 9.17 4.41 -33.62
CA TYR A 274 10.36 5.24 -33.72
C TYR A 274 9.97 6.72 -33.80
N SER A 275 10.88 7.57 -33.36
CA SER A 275 10.78 9.03 -33.47
C SER A 275 10.79 9.46 -34.92
N LEU A 276 9.93 10.43 -35.28
CA LEU A 276 9.87 10.95 -36.64
C LEU A 276 11.17 11.64 -37.06
N VAL A 277 11.77 12.41 -36.14
CA VAL A 277 12.92 13.26 -36.43
C VAL A 277 14.22 12.47 -36.34
N THR A 278 14.45 11.83 -35.19
CA THR A 278 15.74 11.17 -34.90
C THR A 278 15.78 9.72 -35.36
N GLN A 279 14.66 9.14 -35.80
CA GLN A 279 14.52 7.72 -36.16
C GLN A 279 14.91 6.72 -35.06
N GLN A 280 15.17 7.19 -33.84
CA GLN A 280 15.47 6.37 -32.67
C GLN A 280 14.20 5.73 -32.08
N PRO A 281 14.31 4.59 -31.37
CA PRO A 281 13.25 4.05 -30.54
C PRO A 281 12.60 5.13 -29.66
N LEU A 282 11.26 5.19 -29.62
CA LEU A 282 10.58 6.09 -28.69
C LEU A 282 10.97 5.81 -27.24
N GLY A 283 10.80 6.80 -26.36
CA GLY A 283 11.04 6.67 -24.92
C GLY A 283 9.79 6.26 -24.13
N GLY A 284 10.00 5.49 -23.06
CA GLY A 284 8.98 5.22 -22.04
C GLY A 284 8.07 4.01 -22.33
N LYS A 285 7.60 3.37 -21.25
CA LYS A 285 6.77 2.15 -21.31
C LYS A 285 5.45 2.34 -22.06
N ALA A 286 4.82 3.52 -21.93
CA ALA A 286 3.54 3.80 -22.59
C ALA A 286 3.62 3.77 -24.12
N GLN A 287 4.78 4.11 -24.69
CA GLN A 287 5.04 4.07 -26.13
C GLN A 287 5.80 2.81 -26.56
N PHE A 288 5.88 1.81 -25.67
CA PHE A 288 6.69 0.62 -25.85
C PHE A 288 8.15 0.95 -26.22
N GLY A 289 8.71 1.92 -25.49
CA GLY A 289 9.98 2.56 -25.80
C GLY A 289 11.23 1.71 -25.55
N GLY A 290 12.36 2.09 -26.16
CA GLY A 290 13.66 1.46 -25.92
C GLY A 290 14.31 1.90 -24.61
N GLN A 291 15.27 1.13 -24.12
CA GLN A 291 16.17 1.57 -23.05
C GLN A 291 17.17 2.58 -23.62
N ARG A 292 17.49 3.60 -22.83
CA ARG A 292 18.55 4.55 -23.18
C ARG A 292 19.90 3.88 -22.95
N PHE A 293 20.69 3.77 -24.01
CA PHE A 293 22.09 3.39 -23.96
C PHE A 293 22.90 4.68 -24.08
N GLY A 294 23.53 5.10 -22.97
CA GLY A 294 24.21 6.39 -22.86
C GLY A 294 25.72 6.27 -23.00
N GLU A 295 26.38 7.41 -22.81
CA GLU A 295 27.84 7.55 -22.94
C GLU A 295 28.60 6.63 -21.97
N MET A 296 28.14 6.50 -20.72
CA MET A 296 28.79 5.62 -19.73
C MET A 296 28.68 4.13 -20.11
N GLU A 297 27.56 3.73 -20.71
CA GLU A 297 27.40 2.36 -21.20
C GLU A 297 28.24 2.09 -22.46
N VAL A 298 28.45 3.11 -23.31
CA VAL A 298 29.38 3.03 -24.45
C VAL A 298 30.80 2.81 -23.96
N TRP A 299 31.29 3.61 -23.01
CA TRP A 299 32.64 3.43 -22.43
C TRP A 299 32.85 2.05 -21.83
N ALA A 300 31.80 1.48 -21.23
CA ALA A 300 31.87 0.12 -20.71
C ALA A 300 32.15 -0.89 -21.83
N LEU A 301 31.49 -0.79 -23.00
CA LEU A 301 31.74 -1.69 -24.13
C LEU A 301 33.12 -1.45 -24.78
N GLU A 302 33.56 -0.20 -24.86
CA GLU A 302 34.90 0.15 -25.35
C GLU A 302 35.99 -0.47 -24.47
N ALA A 303 35.84 -0.42 -23.16
CA ALA A 303 36.80 -1.00 -22.21
C ALA A 303 36.96 -2.53 -22.37
N TYR A 304 35.89 -3.23 -22.79
CA TYR A 304 35.95 -4.66 -23.11
C TYR A 304 36.47 -4.97 -24.52
N GLY A 305 36.66 -3.96 -25.38
CA GLY A 305 36.97 -4.16 -26.80
C GLY A 305 35.80 -4.76 -27.59
N ALA A 306 34.56 -4.61 -27.11
CA ALA A 306 33.36 -5.19 -27.72
C ALA A 306 32.85 -4.35 -28.91
N ALA A 307 33.71 -4.17 -29.92
CA ALA A 307 33.46 -3.26 -31.05
C ALA A 307 32.17 -3.61 -31.83
N TYR A 308 31.93 -4.89 -32.14
CA TYR A 308 30.73 -5.34 -32.86
C TYR A 308 29.45 -5.11 -32.06
N THR A 309 29.47 -5.37 -30.75
CA THR A 309 28.33 -5.13 -29.86
C THR A 309 28.01 -3.64 -29.80
N LEU A 310 29.04 -2.79 -29.68
CA LEU A 310 28.86 -1.35 -29.67
C LEU A 310 28.31 -0.84 -31.01
N GLN A 311 28.88 -1.31 -32.13
CA GLN A 311 28.41 -0.95 -33.47
C GLN A 311 26.96 -1.35 -33.67
N GLU A 312 26.55 -2.54 -33.22
CA GLU A 312 25.16 -2.99 -33.32
C GLU A 312 24.21 -2.09 -32.50
N MET A 313 24.59 -1.73 -31.27
CA MET A 313 23.80 -0.86 -30.37
C MET A 313 23.61 0.55 -30.96
N LEU A 314 24.65 1.11 -31.59
CA LEU A 314 24.64 2.46 -32.15
C LEU A 314 24.04 2.54 -33.56
N THR A 315 23.88 1.43 -34.26
CA THR A 315 23.38 1.40 -35.65
C THR A 315 22.04 0.66 -35.74
N VAL A 316 22.07 -0.64 -36.02
CA VAL A 316 20.93 -1.48 -36.38
C VAL A 316 19.93 -1.69 -35.24
N LYS A 317 20.31 -1.45 -33.97
CA LYS A 317 19.38 -1.45 -32.82
C LYS A 317 18.80 -0.07 -32.49
N SER A 318 19.28 0.98 -33.15
CA SER A 318 18.89 2.37 -32.90
C SER A 318 18.28 3.00 -34.15
N ASP A 319 19.09 3.74 -34.92
CA ASP A 319 18.66 4.76 -35.88
C ASP A 319 19.20 4.50 -37.29
N ASP A 320 19.80 3.35 -37.57
CA ASP A 320 19.98 2.88 -38.95
C ASP A 320 18.66 2.27 -39.46
N VAL A 321 17.92 3.06 -40.25
CA VAL A 321 16.59 2.69 -40.76
C VAL A 321 16.64 1.48 -41.69
N ASN A 322 17.68 1.39 -42.54
CA ASN A 322 17.81 0.31 -43.51
C ASN A 322 18.40 -0.94 -42.84
N GLY A 323 19.43 -0.76 -42.03
CA GLY A 323 20.12 -1.84 -41.32
C GLY A 323 19.22 -2.56 -40.33
N ARG A 324 18.37 -1.86 -39.58
CA ARG A 324 17.44 -2.51 -38.63
C ARG A 324 16.42 -3.43 -39.32
N THR A 325 15.92 -3.05 -40.49
CA THR A 325 14.97 -3.87 -41.26
C THR A 325 15.65 -5.10 -41.86
N LYS A 326 16.88 -4.95 -42.37
CA LYS A 326 17.68 -6.07 -42.85
C LYS A 326 18.04 -7.03 -41.73
N MET A 327 18.50 -6.50 -40.59
CA MET A 327 18.84 -7.28 -39.41
C MET A 327 17.66 -8.13 -38.94
N TYR A 328 16.46 -7.53 -38.89
CA TYR A 328 15.26 -8.28 -38.51
C TYR A 328 14.96 -9.44 -39.47
N LYS A 329 15.07 -9.22 -40.79
CA LYS A 329 14.89 -10.31 -41.77
C LYS A 329 15.93 -11.41 -41.60
N ASN A 330 17.20 -11.03 -41.48
CA ASN A 330 18.30 -11.97 -41.28
C ASN A 330 18.06 -12.85 -40.04
N ILE A 331 17.66 -12.26 -38.90
CA ILE A 331 17.35 -13.01 -37.67
C ILE A 331 16.22 -14.01 -37.90
N VAL A 332 15.16 -13.64 -38.62
CA VAL A 332 14.05 -14.54 -38.95
C VAL A 332 14.50 -15.69 -39.87
N ASP A 333 15.41 -15.40 -40.80
CA ASP A 333 16.00 -16.38 -41.72
C ASP A 333 17.08 -17.26 -41.06
N GLY A 334 17.38 -17.06 -39.77
CA GLY A 334 18.42 -17.79 -39.03
C GLY A 334 19.84 -17.34 -39.34
N ASN A 335 20.01 -16.22 -40.04
CA ASN A 335 21.30 -15.58 -40.29
C ASN A 335 21.53 -14.46 -39.26
N HIS A 336 22.60 -14.55 -38.46
CA HIS A 336 22.90 -13.56 -37.41
C HIS A 336 23.97 -12.54 -37.84
N GLN A 337 23.92 -12.09 -39.10
CA GLN A 337 24.86 -11.12 -39.65
C GLN A 337 24.27 -9.71 -39.69
N MET A 338 25.08 -8.74 -39.27
CA MET A 338 24.76 -7.31 -39.37
C MET A 338 25.33 -6.70 -40.66
N GLU A 339 24.54 -5.83 -41.29
CA GLU A 339 24.96 -4.96 -42.38
C GLU A 339 24.75 -3.50 -41.93
N PRO A 340 25.73 -2.89 -41.23
CA PRO A 340 25.58 -1.55 -40.69
C PRO A 340 25.72 -0.50 -41.79
N GLY A 341 24.76 0.42 -41.84
CA GLY A 341 24.85 1.67 -42.59
C GLY A 341 25.23 2.84 -41.69
N MET A 342 24.90 4.05 -42.15
CA MET A 342 25.13 5.29 -41.42
C MET A 342 23.94 5.59 -40.50
N PRO A 343 24.16 5.90 -39.20
CA PRO A 343 23.10 6.32 -38.29
C PRO A 343 22.40 7.60 -38.78
N GLU A 344 21.07 7.65 -38.69
CA GLU A 344 20.32 8.85 -39.07
C GLU A 344 20.64 10.06 -38.19
N SER A 345 21.01 9.86 -36.92
CA SER A 345 21.49 10.96 -36.06
C SER A 345 22.71 11.67 -36.65
N PHE A 346 23.63 10.93 -37.28
CA PHE A 346 24.79 11.52 -37.96
C PHE A 346 24.37 12.24 -39.25
N ASN A 347 23.43 11.68 -40.02
CA ASN A 347 22.87 12.36 -41.19
C ASN A 347 22.20 13.68 -40.82
N VAL A 348 21.40 13.70 -39.75
CA VAL A 348 20.74 14.91 -39.25
C VAL A 348 21.80 15.96 -38.87
N LEU A 349 22.84 15.56 -38.14
CA LEU A 349 23.95 16.46 -37.78
C LEU A 349 24.62 17.09 -39.02
N LEU A 350 24.90 16.28 -40.05
CA LEU A 350 25.47 16.79 -41.31
C LEU A 350 24.57 17.84 -41.96
N LYS A 351 23.24 17.62 -41.98
CA LYS A 351 22.29 18.58 -42.56
C LYS A 351 22.16 19.84 -41.70
N GLU A 352 22.16 19.71 -40.39
CA GLU A 352 22.13 20.85 -39.46
C GLU A 352 23.38 21.73 -39.63
N ILE A 353 24.57 21.15 -39.69
CA ILE A 353 25.82 21.91 -39.93
C ILE A 353 25.79 22.61 -41.30
N ARG A 354 25.36 21.91 -42.36
CA ARG A 354 25.22 22.51 -43.70
C ARG A 354 24.22 23.66 -43.73
N SER A 355 23.14 23.59 -42.93
CA SER A 355 22.13 24.65 -42.85
C SER A 355 22.67 25.96 -42.25
N LEU A 356 23.75 25.88 -41.46
CA LEU A 356 24.46 27.05 -40.93
C LEU A 356 25.36 27.74 -41.98
N GLY A 357 25.45 27.20 -43.20
CA GLY A 357 26.35 27.69 -44.24
C GLY A 357 27.78 27.17 -44.13
N ILE A 358 28.02 26.13 -43.33
CA ILE A 358 29.32 25.47 -43.22
C ILE A 358 29.34 24.26 -44.15
N ASN A 359 30.32 24.18 -45.06
CA ASN A 359 30.46 22.99 -45.90
C ASN A 359 31.12 21.84 -45.12
N ILE A 360 30.46 20.68 -45.12
CA ILE A 360 30.96 19.44 -44.52
C ILE A 360 30.62 18.29 -45.47
N GLU A 361 31.63 17.55 -45.88
CA GLU A 361 31.53 16.46 -46.86
C GLU A 361 32.27 15.23 -46.33
N LEU A 362 31.90 14.06 -46.84
CA LEU A 362 32.65 12.83 -46.63
C LEU A 362 33.62 12.73 -47.80
N GLU A 363 34.91 12.62 -47.53
CA GLU A 363 35.90 12.40 -48.59
C GLU A 363 35.68 11.04 -49.24
N ASP A 364 35.96 10.94 -50.54
CA ASP A 364 35.95 9.67 -51.26
C ASP A 364 37.01 8.72 -50.66
N GLU A 365 36.68 7.43 -50.61
CA GLU A 365 37.59 6.37 -50.13
C GLU A 365 38.88 6.22 -50.94
#